data_AF-A0A1N7LVS9-F1
#
_entry.id   AF-A0A1N7LVS9-F1
#
_cell.length_a   1.000
_cell.length_b   1.000
_cell.length_c   1.000
_cell.angle_alpha   90.00
_cell.angle_beta   90.00
_cell.angle_gamma   90.00
#
_symmetry.space_group_name_H-M   'P 1'
#
loop_
_entity.id
_entity.type
_entity.pdbx_description
1 polymer ?
#
loop_
_entity_poly.entity_id
_entity_poly.type
_entity_poly.pdbx_seq_one_letter_code
_entity_poly.pdbx_strand_id
1 'polypeptide(L)' 'MRSKAAQQMYRIYLTTMAGTITIFVYAALNLIPWVHEHVLHLITWIGMACLASCIIMVCIFFARFWVFYRRGL' A
#
# COMPACT_ATOMS: atom_id res chain seq x y z
N MET A 1 20.78 -22.72 2.98
CA MET A 1 19.65 -22.01 3.61
C MET A 1 19.87 -20.51 3.45
N ARG A 2 19.12 -19.80 2.58
CA ARG A 2 19.25 -18.33 2.46
C ARG A 2 18.82 -17.69 3.79
N SER A 3 19.60 -16.77 4.33
CA SER A 3 19.30 -16.16 5.63
C SER A 3 17.97 -15.40 5.56
N LYS A 4 17.20 -15.40 6.66
CA LYS A 4 15.93 -14.66 6.75
C LYS A 4 16.09 -13.18 6.37
N ALA A 5 17.25 -12.59 6.67
CA ALA A 5 17.60 -11.22 6.31
C ALA A 5 17.74 -11.03 4.79
N ALA A 6 18.37 -11.97 4.07
CA ALA A 6 18.48 -11.91 2.61
C ALA A 6 17.09 -12.03 1.93
N GLN A 7 16.20 -12.84 2.51
CA GLN A 7 14.83 -12.95 2.00
C GLN A 7 13.99 -11.70 2.29
N GLN A 8 14.20 -11.04 3.43
CA GLN A 8 13.58 -9.74 3.73
C GLN A 8 14.08 -8.65 2.78
N MET A 9 15.39 -8.54 2.56
CA MET A 9 15.95 -7.58 1.59
C MET A 9 15.41 -7.81 0.18
N TYR A 10 15.29 -9.05 -0.26
CA TYR A 10 14.71 -9.37 -1.56
C TYR A 10 13.24 -8.96 -1.66
N ARG A 11 12.45 -9.16 -0.59
CA ARG A 11 11.05 -8.70 -0.54
C ARG A 11 10.96 -7.19 -0.57
N ILE A 12 11.79 -6.48 0.20
CA ILE A 12 11.83 -5.01 0.19
C ILE A 12 12.15 -4.52 -1.23
N TYR A 13 13.19 -5.08 -1.87
CA TYR A 13 13.56 -4.75 -3.24
C TYR A 13 12.39 -4.95 -4.23
N LEU A 14 11.71 -6.09 -4.17
CA LEU A 14 10.54 -6.36 -5.01
C LEU A 14 9.41 -5.35 -4.76
N THR A 15 9.17 -4.99 -3.50
CA THR A 15 8.13 -4.03 -3.14
C THR A 15 8.46 -2.64 -3.68
N THR A 16 9.72 -2.22 -3.57
CA THR A 16 10.21 -0.95 -4.12
C THR A 16 10.11 -0.93 -5.65
N MET A 17 10.52 -2.01 -6.33
CA MET A 17 10.42 -2.12 -7.78
C MET A 17 8.96 -2.16 -8.26
N ALA A 18 8.08 -2.83 -7.54
CA ALA A 18 6.64 -2.79 -7.82
C ALA A 18 6.09 -1.36 -7.67
N GLY A 19 6.53 -0.63 -6.64
CA GLY A 19 6.17 0.77 -6.43
C GLY A 19 6.61 1.67 -7.58
N THR A 20 7.87 1.57 -8.01
CA THR A 20 8.40 2.40 -9.12
C THR A 20 7.71 2.10 -10.44
N ILE A 21 7.46 0.82 -10.75
CA ILE A 21 6.69 0.42 -11.95
C ILE A 21 5.29 1.00 -11.90
N THR A 22 4.61 0.93 -10.75
CA THR A 22 3.24 1.46 -10.60
C THR A 22 3.21 2.97 -10.82
N ILE A 23 4.17 3.72 -10.27
CA ILE A 23 4.27 5.17 -10.47
C ILE A 23 4.55 5.50 -11.94
N PHE A 24 5.45 4.76 -12.59
CA PHE A 24 5.76 4.97 -14.00
C PHE A 24 4.56 4.69 -14.91
N VAL A 25 3.84 3.59 -14.66
CA VAL A 25 2.60 3.25 -15.38
C VAL A 25 1.54 4.33 -15.16
N TYR A 26 1.38 4.81 -13.93
CA TYR A 26 0.45 5.89 -13.63
C TYR A 26 0.81 7.18 -14.40
N ALA A 27 2.10 7.55 -14.42
CA ALA A 27 2.57 8.69 -15.19
C ALA A 27 2.33 8.52 -16.69
N ALA A 28 2.61 7.34 -17.24
CA ALA A 28 2.37 7.02 -18.66
C ALA A 28 0.88 7.06 -19.03
N LEU A 29 0.00 6.55 -18.16
CA LEU A 29 -1.46 6.62 -18.34
C LEU A 29 -1.96 8.08 -18.30
N ASN A 30 -1.30 8.94 -17.53
CA ASN A 30 -1.63 10.36 -17.42
C ASN A 30 -1.29 11.17 -18.68
N LEU A 31 -0.40 10.67 -19.54
CA LEU A 31 -0.12 11.28 -20.85
C LEU A 31 -1.25 11.05 -21.88
N ILE A 32 -2.16 10.11 -21.63
CA ILE A 32 -3.26 9.78 -22.53
C ILE A 32 -4.50 10.58 -22.08
N PRO A 33 -4.95 11.61 -22.83
CA PRO A 33 -6.01 12.53 -22.37
C PRO A 33 -7.33 11.82 -22.06
N TRP A 34 -7.68 10.82 -22.85
CA TRP A 34 -8.89 10.03 -22.67
C TRP A 34 -8.89 9.23 -21.36
N VAL A 35 -7.73 8.66 -20.99
CA VAL A 35 -7.55 7.91 -19.73
C VAL A 35 -7.60 8.86 -18.54
N HIS A 36 -7.02 10.05 -18.69
CA HIS A 36 -7.06 11.09 -17.66
C HIS A 36 -8.50 11.49 -17.31
N GLU A 37 -9.36 11.71 -18.31
CA GLU A 37 -10.74 12.15 -18.07
C GLU A 37 -11.65 11.03 -17.53
N HIS A 38 -11.49 9.79 -18.00
CA HIS A 38 -12.48 8.73 -17.74
C HIS A 38 -12.03 7.72 -16.66
N VAL A 39 -10.74 7.44 -16.58
CA VAL A 39 -10.22 6.30 -15.81
C VAL A 39 -9.50 6.77 -14.55
N LEU A 40 -8.87 7.96 -14.59
CA LEU A 40 -8.07 8.47 -13.49
C LEU A 40 -8.90 8.64 -12.22
N HIS A 41 -10.10 9.21 -12.34
CA HIS A 41 -11.04 9.39 -11.23
C HIS A 41 -11.35 8.04 -10.55
N LEU A 42 -11.66 7.02 -11.35
CA LEU A 42 -11.98 5.67 -10.89
C LEU A 42 -10.78 5.03 -10.16
N ILE A 43 -9.57 5.17 -10.71
CA ILE A 43 -8.33 4.69 -10.09
C ILE A 43 -8.08 5.40 -8.75
N THR A 44 -8.29 6.72 -8.67
CA THR A 44 -8.13 7.47 -7.40
C THR A 44 -9.13 7.01 -6.34
N TRP A 45 -10.40 6.77 -6.68
CA TRP A 45 -11.39 6.28 -5.71
C TRP A 45 -11.03 4.90 -5.17
N ILE A 46 -10.58 3.99 -6.03
CA ILE A 46 -10.11 2.66 -5.63
C ILE A 46 -8.87 2.79 -4.71
N GLY A 47 -7.93 3.66 -5.07
CA GLY A 47 -6.74 3.94 -4.26
C GLY A 47 -7.09 4.48 -2.87
N MET A 48 -8.03 5.42 -2.79
CA MET A 48 -8.52 6.00 -1.54
C MET A 48 -9.23 4.96 -0.67
N ALA A 49 -10.08 4.12 -1.26
CA ALA A 49 -10.75 3.03 -0.53
C ALA A 49 -9.74 2.04 0.05
N CYS A 50 -8.70 1.69 -0.73
CA CYS A 50 -7.62 0.82 -0.27
C CYS A 50 -6.85 1.44 0.92
N LEU A 51 -6.46 2.71 0.81
CA LEU A 51 -5.79 3.44 1.90
C LEU A 51 -6.66 3.51 3.16
N ALA A 52 -7.96 3.82 3.02
CA ALA A 52 -8.89 3.85 4.13
C ALA A 52 -8.98 2.48 4.83
N SER A 53 -9.07 1.38 4.06
CA SER A 53 -9.11 0.03 4.63
C SER A 53 -7.83 -0.33 5.40
N CYS A 54 -6.66 0.07 4.89
CA CYS A 54 -5.37 -0.13 5.55
C CYS A 54 -5.31 0.64 6.88
N ILE A 55 -5.76 1.91 6.89
CA ILE A 55 -5.82 2.74 8.10
C ILE A 55 -6.75 2.10 9.13
N ILE A 56 -7.94 1.66 8.73
CA ILE A 56 -8.89 0.97 9.62
C ILE A 56 -8.24 -0.27 10.24
N MET A 57 -7.56 -1.11 9.44
CA MET A 57 -6.85 -2.28 9.97
C MET A 57 -5.78 -1.91 10.99
N VAL A 58 -4.98 -0.87 10.73
CA VAL A 58 -3.96 -0.38 11.66
C VAL A 58 -4.62 0.14 12.96
N CYS A 59 -5.71 0.91 12.86
CA CYS A 59 -6.45 1.41 14.01
C CYS A 59 -7.01 0.26 14.86
N ILE A 60 -7.58 -0.78 14.23
CA ILE A 60 -8.08 -1.97 14.93
C ILE A 60 -6.94 -2.69 15.64
N PHE A 61 -5.80 -2.88 14.97
CA PHE A 61 -4.61 -3.48 15.60
C PHE A 61 -4.13 -2.67 16.79
N PHE A 62 -4.07 -1.35 16.66
CA PHE A 62 -3.65 -0.45 17.73
C PHE A 62 -4.64 -0.46 18.90
N ALA A 63 -5.95 -0.43 18.63
CA ALA A 63 -6.98 -0.54 19.66
C ALA A 63 -6.91 -1.88 20.40
N ARG A 64 -6.72 -3.00 19.68
CA ARG A 64 -6.50 -4.32 20.30
C ARG A 64 -5.24 -4.32 21.14
N PHE A 65 -4.13 -3.82 20.61
CA PHE A 65 -2.87 -3.70 21.34
C PHE A 65 -3.07 -2.92 22.63
N TRP A 66 -3.73 -1.76 22.57
CA TRP A 66 -4.05 -0.94 23.72
C TRP A 66 -4.90 -1.68 24.76
N VAL A 67 -5.96 -2.38 24.34
CA VAL A 67 -6.82 -3.14 25.27
C VAL A 67 -6.05 -4.28 25.94
N PHE A 68 -5.20 -5.00 25.20
CA PHE A 68 -4.40 -6.10 25.76
C PHE A 68 -3.29 -5.59 26.68
N TYR A 69 -2.58 -4.53 26.31
CA TYR A 69 -1.51 -3.96 27.15
C TYR A 69 -2.07 -3.27 28.40
N ARG A 70 -3.22 -2.61 28.30
CA ARG A 70 -3.86 -1.91 29.43
C ARG A 70 -4.51 -2.86 30.45
N ARG A 71 -4.75 -4.13 30.10
CA ARG A 71 -5.24 -5.17 31.02
C ARG A 71 -4.10 -6.01 31.64
N GLY A 72 -2.84 -5.70 31.33
CA GLY A 72 -1.65 -6.45 31.76
C GLY A 72 -0.79 -5.75 32.82
N LEU A 73 -1.31 -4.74 33.51
CA LEU A 73 -0.76 -4.10 34.72
C LEU A 73 -1.86 -4.06 35.78
#